data_AF-A0A7T8KB91-F1
#
_entry.id   AF-A0A7T8KB91-F1
#
_cell.length_a   1.000
_cell.length_b   1.000
_cell.length_c   1.000
_cell.angle_alpha   90.00
_cell.angle_beta   90.00
_cell.angle_gamma   90.00
#
_symmetry.space_group_name_H-M   'P 1'
#
loop_
_entity.id
_entity.type
_entity.pdbx_description
1 polymer ?
#
loop_
_entity_poly.entity_id
_entity_poly.type
_entity_poly.pdbx_seq_one_letter_code
_entity_poly.pdbx_strand_id
1 'polypeptide(L)'
;DASRDSVTVSVDAVCFYKISNPLAAVCNVGNYTHSTNLLVATSLRNVLGTKTLAEILSERETICHVMEHILDEATRPWGVKVERVEIKDVRVPVQLQRAMAAEAEAAREARAKQKASTHLKEAALVLEESQSALQLRYLQTLNAISTEQSSTI
;
A
#
# COMPACT_ATOMS: atom_id res chain seq x y z
N ASP A 1 1.84 23.21 8.92
CA ASP A 1 0.79 22.28 8.46
C ASP A 1 0.51 22.32 6.95
N ALA A 2 1.57 22.37 6.12
CA ALA A 2 1.46 22.48 4.66
C ALA A 2 2.07 21.26 3.94
N SER A 3 1.82 20.05 4.45
CA SER A 3 2.29 18.78 3.84
C SER A 3 1.13 17.82 3.53
N ARG A 4 -0.01 18.36 3.07
CA ARG A 4 -0.94 17.55 2.28
C ARG A 4 -0.43 17.63 0.85
N ASP A 5 0.43 16.70 0.51
CA ASP A 5 0.94 16.47 -0.84
C ASP A 5 -0.24 16.50 -1.82
N SER A 6 -0.43 17.62 -2.51
CA SER A 6 -1.44 17.79 -3.55
C SER A 6 -0.96 17.11 -4.82
N VAL A 7 -0.76 15.80 -4.74
CA VAL A 7 -0.40 14.98 -5.88
C VAL A 7 -1.63 14.84 -6.77
N THR A 8 -1.49 15.25 -8.01
CA THR A 8 -2.49 15.01 -9.05
C THR A 8 -2.45 13.54 -9.47
N VAL A 9 -3.24 12.72 -8.79
CA VAL A 9 -3.41 11.30 -9.14
C VAL A 9 -4.63 11.14 -10.06
N SER A 10 -4.46 10.42 -11.15
CA SER A 10 -5.58 9.98 -12.00
C SER A 10 -5.94 8.56 -11.64
N VAL A 11 -7.22 8.31 -11.31
CA VAL A 11 -7.69 6.99 -10.88
C VAL A 11 -8.82 6.52 -11.78
N ASP A 12 -8.64 5.32 -12.32
CA ASP A 12 -9.66 4.60 -13.07
C ASP A 12 -10.30 3.55 -12.19
N ALA A 13 -11.63 3.52 -12.17
CA ALA A 13 -12.41 2.55 -11.42
C ALA A 13 -13.60 2.03 -12.23
N VAL A 14 -14.06 0.83 -11.89
CA VAL A 14 -15.21 0.17 -12.49
C VAL A 14 -16.21 -0.13 -11.38
N CYS A 15 -17.48 0.15 -11.64
CA CYS A 15 -18.59 -0.11 -10.73
C CYS A 15 -19.54 -1.14 -11.37
N PHE A 16 -19.74 -2.26 -10.68
CA PHE A 16 -20.72 -3.27 -11.03
C PHE A 16 -21.99 -3.03 -10.23
N TYR A 17 -23.11 -2.88 -10.92
CA TYR A 17 -24.39 -2.67 -10.30
C TYR A 17 -25.50 -3.36 -11.10
N LYS A 18 -26.62 -3.60 -10.45
CA LYS A 18 -27.85 -4.09 -11.06
C LYS A 18 -29.04 -3.24 -10.65
N ILE A 19 -30.07 -3.25 -11.48
CA ILE A 19 -31.34 -2.60 -11.18
C ILE A 19 -32.13 -3.54 -10.26
N SER A 20 -32.39 -3.10 -9.03
CA SER A 20 -33.24 -3.83 -8.08
C SER A 20 -34.71 -3.44 -8.22
N ASN A 21 -34.99 -2.16 -8.51
CA ASN A 21 -36.34 -1.65 -8.73
C ASN A 21 -36.38 -0.79 -10.01
N PRO A 22 -36.89 -1.33 -11.12
CA PRO A 22 -36.98 -0.61 -12.40
C PRO A 22 -37.85 0.66 -12.33
N LEU A 23 -38.92 0.65 -11.53
CA LEU A 23 -39.80 1.81 -11.38
C LEU A 23 -39.06 2.96 -10.68
N ALA A 24 -38.34 2.67 -9.59
CA ALA A 24 -37.54 3.67 -8.91
C ALA A 24 -36.40 4.21 -9.80
N ALA A 25 -35.78 3.35 -10.62
CA ALA A 25 -34.70 3.75 -11.53
C ALA A 25 -35.14 4.70 -12.64
N VAL A 26 -36.41 4.65 -13.05
CA VAL A 26 -36.98 5.52 -14.09
C VAL A 26 -37.65 6.76 -13.48
N CYS A 27 -38.32 6.61 -12.34
CA CYS A 27 -39.10 7.70 -11.74
C CYS A 27 -38.29 8.61 -10.82
N ASN A 28 -37.31 8.09 -10.08
CA ASN A 28 -36.64 8.85 -9.01
C ASN A 28 -35.38 9.58 -9.50
N VAL A 29 -34.87 9.23 -10.69
CA VAL A 29 -33.70 9.88 -11.27
C VAL A 29 -33.82 9.88 -12.78
N GLY A 30 -33.42 10.98 -13.44
CA GLY A 30 -33.58 11.11 -14.89
C GLY A 30 -32.77 10.08 -15.68
N ASN A 31 -31.47 9.94 -15.37
CA ASN A 31 -30.59 8.93 -15.96
C ASN A 31 -29.75 8.28 -14.86
N TYR A 32 -30.18 7.11 -14.39
CA TYR A 32 -29.52 6.41 -13.29
C TYR A 32 -28.05 6.10 -13.63
N THR A 33 -27.74 5.71 -14.88
CA THR A 33 -26.37 5.40 -15.30
C THR A 33 -25.45 6.61 -15.16
N HIS A 34 -25.88 7.78 -15.65
CA HIS A 34 -25.10 9.00 -15.56
C HIS A 34 -24.95 9.48 -14.11
N SER A 35 -26.05 9.50 -13.36
CA SER A 35 -26.05 9.91 -11.94
C SER A 35 -25.18 9.00 -11.08
N THR A 36 -25.25 7.68 -11.28
CA THR A 36 -24.38 6.72 -10.59
C THR A 36 -22.91 6.95 -10.94
N ASN A 37 -22.56 7.20 -12.21
CA ASN A 37 -21.17 7.47 -12.59
C ASN A 37 -20.63 8.77 -11.95
N LEU A 38 -21.43 9.83 -11.89
CA LEU A 38 -21.06 11.08 -11.20
C LEU A 38 -20.86 10.86 -9.70
N LEU A 39 -21.75 10.08 -9.09
CA LEU A 39 -21.67 9.74 -7.67
C LEU A 39 -20.41 8.92 -7.38
N VAL A 40 -20.10 7.91 -8.19
CA VAL A 40 -18.86 7.12 -8.10
C VAL A 40 -17.64 8.02 -8.20
N ALA A 41 -17.58 8.91 -9.18
CA ALA A 41 -16.45 9.82 -9.36
C ALA A 41 -16.26 10.79 -8.18
N THR A 42 -17.37 11.27 -7.60
CA THR A 42 -17.34 12.17 -6.44
C THR A 42 -16.92 11.45 -5.18
N SER A 43 -17.47 10.25 -4.93
CA SER A 43 -17.10 9.39 -3.80
C SER A 43 -15.65 8.94 -3.87
N LEU A 44 -15.15 8.56 -5.05
CA LEU A 44 -13.72 8.27 -5.28
C LEU A 44 -12.86 9.46 -4.85
N ARG A 45 -13.18 10.65 -5.36
CA ARG A 45 -12.42 11.86 -5.05
C ARG A 45 -12.39 12.15 -3.55
N ASN A 46 -13.51 11.99 -2.86
CA ASN A 46 -13.60 12.24 -1.42
C ASN A 46 -12.77 11.23 -0.61
N VAL A 47 -12.93 9.93 -0.89
CA VAL A 47 -12.20 8.88 -0.16
C VAL A 47 -10.70 8.99 -0.44
N LEU A 48 -10.31 9.11 -1.71
CA LEU A 48 -8.90 9.23 -2.09
C LEU A 48 -8.25 10.55 -1.61
N GLY A 49 -9.01 11.65 -1.49
CA GLY A 49 -8.51 12.92 -0.97
C GLY A 49 -8.24 12.93 0.55
N THR A 50 -8.74 11.92 1.27
CA THR A 50 -8.48 11.74 2.71
C THR A 50 -7.37 10.73 3.01
N LYS A 51 -6.89 10.03 1.98
CA LYS A 51 -5.91 8.94 2.08
C LYS A 51 -4.59 9.33 1.44
N THR A 52 -3.50 8.77 1.94
CA THR A 52 -2.18 8.92 1.30
C THR A 52 -2.04 7.98 0.10
N LEU A 53 -1.17 8.30 -0.86
CA LEU A 53 -0.94 7.44 -2.03
C LEU A 53 -0.43 6.04 -1.64
N ALA A 54 0.37 5.95 -0.57
CA ALA A 54 0.86 4.67 -0.05
C ALA A 54 -0.28 3.80 0.51
N GLU A 55 -1.24 4.41 1.21
CA GLU A 55 -2.47 3.75 1.66
C GLU A 55 -3.31 3.31 0.47
N ILE A 56 -3.51 4.15 -0.54
CA ILE A 56 -4.29 3.78 -1.74
C ILE A 56 -3.72 2.55 -2.45
N LEU A 57 -2.39 2.42 -2.49
CA LEU A 57 -1.72 1.27 -3.09
C LEU A 57 -1.78 0.02 -2.21
N SER A 58 -1.68 0.16 -0.90
CA SER A 58 -1.61 -0.97 0.04
C SER A 58 -2.99 -1.48 0.49
N GLU A 59 -3.96 -0.59 0.59
CA GLU A 59 -5.30 -0.80 1.17
C GLU A 59 -6.39 -0.76 0.09
N ARG A 60 -6.11 -1.26 -1.12
CA ARG A 60 -7.07 -1.19 -2.24
C ARG A 60 -8.39 -1.88 -1.92
N GLU A 61 -8.35 -3.06 -1.33
CA GLU A 61 -9.56 -3.84 -1.01
C GLU A 61 -10.45 -3.15 0.02
N THR A 62 -9.87 -2.57 1.07
CA THR A 62 -10.64 -1.87 2.10
C THR A 62 -11.27 -0.60 1.53
N ILE A 63 -10.55 0.14 0.66
CA ILE A 63 -11.10 1.30 -0.03
C ILE A 63 -12.28 0.88 -0.93
N CYS A 64 -12.13 -0.19 -1.69
CA CYS A 64 -13.20 -0.75 -2.53
C CYS A 64 -14.45 -1.11 -1.71
N HIS A 65 -14.28 -1.75 -0.55
CA HIS A 65 -15.39 -2.11 0.33
C HIS A 65 -16.10 -0.89 0.96
N VAL A 66 -15.32 0.09 1.43
CA VAL A 66 -15.89 1.34 1.96
C VAL A 66 -16.70 2.06 0.89
N MET A 67 -16.15 2.13 -0.32
CA MET A 67 -16.83 2.71 -1.47
C MET A 67 -18.11 1.97 -1.86
N GLU A 68 -18.07 0.64 -1.89
CA GLU A 68 -19.24 -0.19 -2.16
C GLU A 68 -20.38 0.14 -1.20
N HIS A 69 -20.07 0.26 0.10
CA HIS A 69 -21.06 0.57 1.12
C HIS A 69 -21.67 1.96 0.93
N ILE A 70 -20.84 2.99 0.74
CA ILE A 70 -21.27 4.38 0.53
C ILE A 70 -22.13 4.49 -0.73
N LEU A 71 -21.71 3.85 -1.81
CA LEU A 71 -22.42 3.91 -3.09
C LEU A 71 -23.73 3.15 -3.03
N ASP A 72 -23.76 1.95 -2.43
CA ASP A 72 -24.99 1.16 -2.26
C ASP A 72 -26.04 1.89 -1.41
N GLU A 73 -25.61 2.57 -0.34
CA GLU A 73 -26.50 3.41 0.46
C GLU A 73 -27.09 4.58 -0.33
N ALA A 74 -26.24 5.29 -1.08
CA ALA A 74 -26.67 6.44 -1.85
C ALA A 74 -27.50 6.09 -3.10
N THR A 75 -27.31 4.91 -3.72
CA THR A 75 -28.05 4.48 -4.93
C THR A 75 -29.34 3.72 -4.62
N ARG A 76 -29.57 3.29 -3.37
CA ARG A 76 -30.79 2.61 -2.93
C ARG A 76 -32.08 3.36 -3.31
N PRO A 77 -32.20 4.69 -3.11
CA PRO A 77 -33.40 5.44 -3.51
C PRO A 77 -33.66 5.42 -5.02
N TRP A 78 -32.63 5.20 -5.84
CA TRP A 78 -32.74 5.09 -7.29
C TRP A 78 -33.09 3.67 -7.74
N GLY A 79 -33.28 2.71 -6.82
CA GLY A 79 -33.52 1.32 -7.20
C GLY A 79 -32.32 0.65 -7.87
N VAL A 80 -31.11 1.15 -7.62
CA VAL A 80 -29.85 0.59 -8.13
C VAL A 80 -29.08 -0.02 -6.97
N LYS A 81 -28.75 -1.30 -7.10
CA LYS A 81 -27.95 -2.07 -6.14
C LYS A 81 -26.51 -2.16 -6.67
N VAL A 82 -25.56 -1.60 -5.93
CA VAL A 82 -24.14 -1.77 -6.23
C VAL A 82 -23.69 -3.12 -5.68
N GLU A 83 -23.00 -3.91 -6.51
CA GLU A 83 -22.50 -5.24 -6.15
C GLU A 83 -21.01 -5.25 -5.89
N ARG A 84 -20.23 -4.46 -6.64
CA ARG A 84 -18.79 -4.39 -6.47
C ARG A 84 -18.22 -3.13 -7.07
N VAL A 85 -17.18 -2.58 -6.44
CA VAL A 85 -16.36 -1.50 -6.99
C VAL A 85 -14.92 -1.98 -7.06
N GLU A 86 -14.27 -1.77 -8.20
CA GLU A 86 -12.87 -2.14 -8.42
C GLU A 86 -12.08 -0.94 -8.91
N ILE A 87 -10.94 -0.68 -8.29
CA ILE A 87 -9.98 0.30 -8.78
C ILE A 87 -9.07 -0.40 -9.80
N LYS A 88 -9.13 0.03 -11.06
CA LYS A 88 -8.42 -0.59 -12.19
C LYS A 88 -6.98 -0.09 -12.32
N ASP A 89 -6.78 1.22 -12.36
CA ASP A 89 -5.46 1.83 -12.57
C ASP A 89 -5.34 3.11 -11.74
N VAL A 90 -4.13 3.39 -11.25
CA VAL A 90 -3.79 4.58 -10.48
C VAL A 90 -2.54 5.17 -11.10
N ARG A 91 -2.72 6.25 -11.86
CA ARG A 91 -1.65 6.93 -12.58
C ARG A 91 -1.15 8.12 -11.78
N VAL A 92 0.14 8.11 -11.54
CA VAL A 92 0.87 9.13 -10.79
C VAL A 92 1.86 9.80 -11.75
N PRO A 93 2.09 11.12 -11.66
CA PRO A 93 3.07 11.80 -12.49
C PRO A 93 4.46 11.17 -12.36
N VAL A 94 5.16 10.98 -13.50
CA VAL A 94 6.48 10.32 -13.55
C VAL A 94 7.52 10.98 -12.63
N GLN A 95 7.44 12.30 -12.47
CA GLN A 95 8.32 13.06 -11.58
C GLN A 95 8.19 12.61 -10.12
N LEU A 96 6.95 12.44 -9.64
CA LEU A 96 6.70 11.96 -8.28
C LEU A 96 7.04 10.49 -8.13
N GLN A 97 6.73 9.66 -9.14
CA GLN A 97 7.07 8.24 -9.11
C GLN A 97 8.58 8.02 -8.89
N ARG A 98 9.43 8.83 -9.53
CA ARG A 98 10.89 8.79 -9.32
C ARG A 98 11.29 9.23 -7.91
N ALA A 99 10.70 10.31 -7.40
CA ALA A 99 10.98 10.79 -6.05
C ALA A 99 10.57 9.75 -4.99
N MET A 100 9.39 9.16 -5.12
CA MET A 100 8.89 8.10 -4.24
C MET A 100 9.74 6.83 -4.34
N ALA A 101 10.18 6.44 -5.54
CA ALA A 101 11.05 5.28 -5.69
C ALA A 101 12.39 5.49 -4.96
N ALA A 102 12.98 6.69 -5.07
CA ALA A 102 14.20 7.03 -4.36
C ALA A 102 14.00 7.04 -2.83
N GLU A 103 12.89 7.61 -2.35
CA GLU A 103 12.55 7.63 -0.93
C GLU A 103 12.27 6.23 -0.38
N ALA A 104 11.53 5.41 -1.12
CA ALA A 104 11.22 4.03 -0.74
C ALA A 104 12.48 3.17 -0.66
N GLU A 105 13.42 3.33 -1.60
CA GLU A 105 14.70 2.61 -1.57
C GLU A 105 15.55 3.04 -0.37
N ALA A 106 15.65 4.36 -0.13
CA ALA A 106 16.36 4.88 1.04
C ALA A 106 15.75 4.37 2.37
N ALA A 107 14.43 4.35 2.48
CA ALA A 107 13.73 3.83 3.65
C ALA A 107 13.94 2.31 3.81
N ARG A 108 13.97 1.56 2.70
CA ARG A 108 14.24 0.11 2.71
C ARG A 108 15.66 -0.19 3.16
N GLU A 109 16.66 0.53 2.62
CA GLU A 109 18.06 0.41 3.04
C GLU A 109 18.24 0.76 4.52
N ALA A 110 17.63 1.86 4.98
CA ALA A 110 17.70 2.28 6.38
C ALA A 110 17.11 1.20 7.30
N ARG A 111 15.94 0.64 6.96
CA ARG A 111 15.31 -0.46 7.69
C ARG A 111 16.18 -1.73 7.68
N ALA A 112 16.83 -2.05 6.55
CA ALA A 112 17.72 -3.20 6.46
C ALA A 112 18.94 -3.03 7.37
N LYS A 113 19.59 -1.86 7.35
CA LYS A 113 20.72 -1.52 8.24
C LYS A 113 20.32 -1.57 9.71
N GLN A 114 19.13 -1.06 10.05
CA GLN A 114 18.60 -1.10 11.41
C GLN A 114 18.41 -2.54 11.90
N LYS A 115 17.79 -3.41 11.07
CA LYS A 115 17.61 -4.83 11.39
C LYS A 115 18.93 -5.58 11.53
N ALA A 116 19.90 -5.31 10.67
CA ALA A 116 21.23 -5.91 10.78
C ALA A 116 21.91 -5.50 12.09
N SER A 117 21.83 -4.22 12.46
CA SER A 117 22.38 -3.71 13.72
C SER A 117 21.72 -4.35 14.95
N THR A 118 20.38 -4.51 14.95
CA THR A 118 19.67 -5.18 16.05
C THR A 118 20.07 -6.65 16.18
N HIS A 119 20.20 -7.38 15.06
CA HIS A 119 20.64 -8.77 15.10
C HIS A 119 22.10 -8.92 15.54
N LEU A 120 23.00 -8.01 15.14
CA LEU A 120 24.37 -8.00 15.63
C LEU A 120 24.44 -7.75 17.14
N LYS A 121 23.60 -6.86 17.66
CA LYS A 121 23.48 -6.61 19.10
C LYS A 121 22.97 -7.85 19.84
N GLU A 122 21.91 -8.49 19.34
CA GLU A 122 21.38 -9.74 19.91
C GLU A 122 22.44 -10.85 19.92
N ALA A 123 23.15 -11.03 18.80
CA ALA A 123 24.22 -12.02 18.71
C ALA A 123 25.38 -11.73 19.68
N ALA A 124 25.74 -10.46 19.90
CA ALA A 124 26.76 -10.06 20.86
C ALA A 124 26.36 -10.39 22.30
N LEU A 125 25.10 -10.13 22.68
CA LEU A 125 24.58 -10.48 24.00
C LEU A 125 24.62 -11.99 24.26
N VAL A 126 24.19 -12.80 23.29
CA VAL A 126 24.24 -14.28 23.41
C VAL A 126 25.67 -14.80 23.55
N LEU A 127 26.65 -14.16 22.91
CA LEU A 127 28.07 -14.52 23.05
C LEU A 127 28.66 -14.12 24.40
N GLU A 128 28.22 -12.99 24.96
CA GLU A 128 28.65 -12.53 26.28
C GLU A 128 28.15 -13.46 27.39
N GLU A 129 26.93 -13.98 27.27
CA GLU A 129 26.37 -14.95 28.22
C GLU A 129 27.14 -16.29 28.25
N SER A 130 27.85 -16.65 27.18
CA SER A 130 28.57 -17.92 27.07
C SER A 130 30.07 -17.71 26.87
N GLN A 131 30.84 -17.82 27.96
CA GLN A 131 32.31 -17.67 27.94
C GLN A 131 33.01 -18.67 26.98
N SER A 132 32.44 -19.87 26.78
CA SER A 132 32.94 -20.87 25.82
C SER A 132 32.67 -20.49 24.37
N ALA A 133 31.62 -19.72 24.08
CA ALA A 133 31.25 -19.32 22.72
C ALA A 133 32.22 -18.30 22.13
N LEU A 134 32.76 -17.38 22.95
CA LEU A 134 33.81 -16.45 22.54
C LEU A 134 35.11 -17.17 22.13
N GLN A 135 35.53 -18.18 22.90
CA GLN A 135 36.70 -19.01 22.54
C GLN A 135 36.49 -19.77 21.23
N LEU A 136 35.31 -20.37 21.05
CA LEU A 136 34.97 -21.06 19.80
C LEU A 136 34.98 -20.11 18.60
N ARG A 137 34.42 -18.90 18.74
CA ARG A 137 34.47 -17.88 17.69
C ARG A 137 35.91 -17.48 17.35
N TYR A 138 36.76 -17.29 18.35
CA TYR A 138 38.18 -16.98 18.15
C TYR A 138 38.89 -18.07 17.34
N LEU A 139 38.68 -19.35 17.70
CA LEU A 139 39.24 -20.49 16.96
C LEU A 139 38.68 -20.57 15.53
N GLN A 140 37.39 -20.29 15.33
CA GLN A 140 36.79 -20.21 13.99
C GLN A 140 37.40 -19.09 13.14
N THR A 141 37.64 -17.90 13.72
CA THR A 141 38.29 -16.79 12.99
C THR A 141 39.73 -17.11 12.63
N LEU A 142 40.48 -17.78 13.51
CA LEU A 142 41.84 -18.24 13.20
C LEU A 142 41.86 -19.25 12.06
N ASN A 143 40.92 -20.19 12.06
CA ASN A 143 40.77 -21.15 10.96
C ASN A 143 40.41 -20.45 9.64
N ALA A 144 39.48 -19.49 9.67
CA ALA A 144 39.09 -18.74 8.48
C ALA A 144 40.28 -17.96 7.87
N ILE A 145 41.07 -17.27 8.69
CA ILE A 145 42.27 -16.55 8.26
C ILE A 145 43.31 -17.51 7.68
N SER A 146 43.51 -18.67 8.32
CA SER A 146 44.41 -19.72 7.82
C SER A 146 43.95 -20.28 6.47
N THR A 147 42.64 -20.44 6.26
CA THR A 147 42.10 -20.90 4.97
C THR A 147 42.21 -19.86 3.86
N GLU A 148 42.02 -18.57 4.16
CA GLU A 148 42.22 -17.49 3.16
C GLU A 148 43.69 -17.38 2.73
N GLN A 149 44.63 -17.42 3.68
CA GLN A 149 46.07 -17.38 3.36
C GLN A 149 46.53 -18.60 2.56
N SER A 150 45.97 -19.79 2.82
CA SER A 150 46.28 -20.99 2.02
C SER A 150 45.66 -20.98 0.62
N SER A 151 44.64 -20.15 0.37
CA SER A 151 43.95 -20.03 -0.92
C SER A 151 44.57 -18.97 -1.86
N THR A 152 45.58 -18.23 -1.40
CA THR A 152 46.32 -17.24 -2.20
C THR A 152 47.59 -17.85 -2.83
N ILE A 153 47.48 -19.07 -3.38
CA ILE A 153 48.51 -19.73 -4.21
C ILE A 153 47.93 -19.98 -5.60
#